data_AF-A0A0H2MK61-F1
#
_entry.id   AF-A0A0H2MK61-F1
#
_cell.length_a   1.000
_cell.length_b   1.000
_cell.length_c   1.000
_cell.angle_alpha   90.00
_cell.angle_beta   90.00
_cell.angle_gamma   90.00
#
_symmetry.space_group_name_H-M   'P 1'
#
loop_
_entity.id
_entity.type
_entity.pdbx_description
1 polymer ?
#
loop_
_entity_poly.entity_id
_entity_poly.type
_entity_poly.pdbx_seq_one_letter_code
_entity_poly.pdbx_strand_id
1 'polypeptide(L)'
;METIHTLSQLLTNSDCHYQVFDLGRRIKKIDSKVFADVEKGQQAYPFPMQRKAHLAIAYWNSQQQPWIWFLKFELDERGLLKQADIGNFIKYVIEAMGTRLNQDMSEEQQQKLSNNPYTFKPAEDKMAVFHSQIRAELNLPCSQYYEHAQQYFSGGLEWDKWHTVGLQGVTDICARLGQEQNGVNIKKALKYLPNEPLYALLGALEHTDLPQKLAERLVEIAQQQIDSNEPDLFLLSALIRALSGAPLPLSQPIIDQILASPRLSHQEVLIGVAGRCWHWLSDPKTAEQFLLRLAQTGNQALFNQLFADLVMLPELRMVLLPLLHSSPSQELAKALINLQKAAKA
;
A
#
# COMPACT_ATOMS: atom_id res chain seq x y z
N MET A 1 2.59 -38.37 7.72
CA MET A 1 2.73 -37.05 7.05
C MET A 1 2.58 -36.01 8.13
N GLU A 2 3.54 -35.10 8.26
CA GLU A 2 3.38 -33.96 9.18
C GLU A 2 2.19 -33.13 8.72
N THR A 3 1.31 -32.77 9.65
CA THR A 3 0.15 -31.93 9.35
C THR A 3 0.64 -30.52 9.05
N ILE A 4 0.37 -30.03 7.84
CA ILE A 4 0.74 -28.68 7.41
C ILE A 4 -0.26 -27.69 8.01
N HIS A 5 0.24 -26.73 8.80
CA HIS A 5 -0.60 -25.77 9.54
C HIS A 5 -0.46 -24.33 9.06
N THR A 6 0.58 -24.01 8.27
CA THR A 6 0.89 -22.64 7.81
C THR A 6 1.21 -22.62 6.32
N LEU A 7 1.01 -21.46 5.67
CA LEU A 7 1.40 -21.21 4.29
C LEU A 7 2.92 -21.29 4.12
N SER A 8 3.67 -20.78 5.10
CA SER A 8 5.15 -20.90 5.10
C SER A 8 5.60 -22.36 5.06
N GLN A 9 4.99 -23.23 5.88
CA GLN A 9 5.28 -24.68 5.86
C GLN A 9 4.90 -25.31 4.52
N LEU A 10 3.73 -24.96 3.98
CA LEU A 10 3.27 -25.49 2.69
C LEU A 10 4.27 -25.20 1.55
N LEU A 11 4.76 -23.96 1.48
CA LEU A 11 5.71 -23.52 0.46
C LEU A 11 7.10 -24.12 0.68
N THR A 12 7.58 -24.15 1.93
CA THR A 12 8.89 -24.70 2.27
C THR A 12 8.94 -26.21 2.03
N ASN A 13 7.89 -26.95 2.40
CA ASN A 13 7.78 -28.39 2.15
C ASN A 13 7.66 -28.74 0.66
N SER A 14 7.36 -27.75 -0.18
CA SER A 14 7.29 -27.89 -1.63
C SER A 14 8.60 -27.52 -2.34
N ASP A 15 9.69 -27.26 -1.60
CA ASP A 15 10.97 -26.79 -2.14
C ASP A 15 10.87 -25.45 -2.92
N CYS A 16 9.91 -24.59 -2.55
CA CYS A 16 9.74 -23.27 -3.14
C CYS A 16 10.43 -22.19 -2.30
N HIS A 17 11.10 -21.25 -2.98
CA HIS A 17 11.40 -19.95 -2.39
C HIS A 17 10.15 -19.08 -2.45
N TYR A 18 9.97 -18.16 -1.50
CA TYR A 18 8.84 -17.24 -1.52
C TYR A 18 9.17 -15.91 -0.86
N GLN A 19 8.43 -14.86 -1.26
CA GLN A 19 8.41 -13.56 -0.62
C GLN A 19 6.95 -13.11 -0.46
N VAL A 20 6.63 -12.62 0.73
CA VAL A 20 5.29 -12.16 1.10
C VAL A 20 5.23 -10.64 1.04
N PHE A 21 4.10 -10.12 0.56
CA PHE A 21 3.81 -8.70 0.45
C PHE A 21 2.41 -8.40 0.99
N ASP A 22 2.25 -7.27 1.65
CA ASP A 22 0.95 -6.63 1.81
C ASP A 22 0.57 -5.93 0.52
N LEU A 23 -0.70 -6.07 0.12
CA LEU A 23 -1.34 -5.35 -0.97
C LEU A 23 -2.54 -4.50 -0.48
N GLY A 24 -2.75 -4.40 0.83
CA GLY A 24 -3.86 -3.66 1.41
C GLY A 24 -3.64 -2.17 1.22
N ARG A 25 -2.76 -1.60 2.04
CA ARG A 25 -2.51 -0.16 2.03
C ARG A 25 -1.50 0.20 0.94
N ARG A 26 -0.25 -0.21 1.12
CA ARG A 26 0.83 -0.06 0.14
C ARG A 26 1.39 -1.43 -0.19
N ILE A 27 2.05 -1.54 -1.34
CA ILE A 27 2.84 -2.74 -1.60
C ILE A 27 4.05 -2.71 -0.67
N LYS A 28 4.06 -3.58 0.34
CA LYS A 28 5.13 -3.65 1.36
C LYS A 28 5.55 -5.09 1.56
N LYS A 29 6.86 -5.33 1.50
CA LYS A 29 7.43 -6.63 1.88
C LYS A 29 7.12 -6.92 3.34
N ILE A 30 6.71 -8.15 3.61
CA ILE A 30 6.62 -8.69 4.96
C ILE A 30 7.81 -9.61 5.13
N ASP A 31 8.65 -9.31 6.14
CA ASP A 31 9.79 -10.14 6.50
C ASP A 31 9.32 -11.57 6.86
N SER A 32 10.08 -12.58 6.45
CA SER A 32 9.70 -13.98 6.65
C SER A 32 9.49 -14.36 8.11
N LYS A 33 10.28 -13.79 9.03
CA LYS A 33 10.10 -14.02 10.47
C LYS A 33 8.81 -13.36 10.96
N VAL A 34 8.56 -12.10 10.57
CA VAL A 34 7.31 -11.40 10.90
C VAL A 34 6.10 -12.19 10.40
N PHE A 35 6.14 -12.67 9.16
CA PHE A 35 5.04 -13.47 8.61
C PHE A 35 4.85 -14.79 9.38
N ALA A 36 5.93 -15.50 9.71
CA ALA A 36 5.85 -16.73 10.50
C ALA A 36 5.25 -16.51 11.90
N ASP A 37 5.56 -15.37 12.54
CA ASP A 37 5.00 -15.02 13.85
C ASP A 37 3.51 -14.65 13.74
N VAL A 38 3.10 -14.00 12.64
CA VAL A 38 1.69 -13.74 12.32
C VAL A 38 0.91 -15.05 12.10
N GLU A 39 1.47 -15.98 11.33
CA GLU A 39 0.84 -17.29 11.08
C GLU A 39 0.67 -18.11 12.37
N LYS A 40 1.56 -17.95 13.36
CA LYS A 40 1.44 -18.60 14.68
C LYS A 40 0.53 -17.85 15.65
N GLY A 41 -0.03 -16.70 15.26
CA GLY A 41 -0.82 -15.84 16.14
C GLY A 41 0.00 -15.20 17.27
N GLN A 42 1.32 -15.13 17.12
CA GLN A 42 2.24 -14.52 18.08
C GLN A 42 2.30 -13.00 17.92
N GLN A 43 2.02 -12.50 16.71
CA GLN A 43 1.92 -11.08 16.40
C GLN A 43 0.68 -10.78 15.53
N ALA A 44 0.13 -9.57 15.70
CA ALA A 44 -0.88 -9.04 14.78
C ALA A 44 -0.33 -8.85 13.37
N TYR A 45 -1.21 -8.99 12.37
CA TYR A 45 -0.88 -8.67 10.99
C TYR A 45 -0.37 -7.21 10.91
N PRO A 46 0.73 -6.91 10.21
CA PRO A 46 1.35 -5.59 10.30
C PRO A 46 0.54 -4.47 9.62
N PHE A 47 -0.19 -4.80 8.55
CA PHE A 47 -0.80 -3.80 7.66
C PHE A 47 -2.31 -4.03 7.42
N PRO A 48 -3.14 -4.22 8.45
CA PRO A 48 -4.56 -4.48 8.28
C PRO A 48 -5.24 -3.33 7.52
N MET A 49 -6.17 -3.70 6.64
CA MET A 49 -7.08 -2.77 5.99
C MET A 49 -8.49 -3.33 6.08
N GLN A 50 -9.40 -2.57 6.69
CA GLN A 50 -10.80 -2.95 6.88
C GLN A 50 -10.95 -4.35 7.53
N ARG A 51 -10.14 -4.62 8.56
CA ARG A 51 -10.09 -5.91 9.29
C ARG A 51 -9.70 -7.12 8.42
N LYS A 52 -8.99 -6.91 7.32
CA LYS A 52 -8.48 -7.99 6.47
C LYS A 52 -6.98 -7.86 6.22
N ALA A 53 -6.32 -9.01 6.10
CA ALA A 53 -4.98 -9.11 5.53
C ALA A 53 -5.12 -9.30 4.02
N HIS A 54 -4.51 -8.42 3.23
CA HIS A 54 -4.46 -8.52 1.78
C HIS A 54 -3.03 -8.88 1.39
N LEU A 55 -2.80 -10.13 1.05
CA LEU A 55 -1.48 -10.69 0.81
C LEU A 55 -1.25 -10.92 -0.68
N ALA A 56 -0.02 -10.70 -1.12
CA ALA A 56 0.52 -11.41 -2.27
C ALA A 56 1.69 -12.29 -1.81
N ILE A 57 1.69 -13.54 -2.27
CA ILE A 57 2.80 -14.46 -2.05
C ILE A 57 3.37 -14.80 -3.42
N ALA A 58 4.54 -14.23 -3.72
CA ALA A 58 5.31 -14.62 -4.89
C ALA A 58 6.19 -15.81 -4.50
N TYR A 59 6.11 -16.92 -5.22
CA TYR A 59 6.90 -18.11 -4.97
C TYR A 59 7.46 -18.69 -6.27
N TRP A 60 8.65 -19.27 -6.21
CA TRP A 60 9.36 -19.78 -7.39
C TRP A 60 10.24 -20.98 -7.05
N ASN A 61 10.51 -21.78 -8.07
CA ASN A 61 11.52 -22.84 -8.04
C ASN A 61 12.84 -22.33 -8.66
N SER A 62 13.80 -23.22 -8.91
CA SER A 62 15.11 -22.88 -9.49
C SER A 62 15.07 -22.11 -10.82
N GLN A 63 13.95 -22.11 -11.55
CA GLN A 63 13.79 -21.41 -12.84
C GLN A 63 13.42 -19.91 -12.70
N GLN A 64 13.28 -19.39 -11.46
CA GLN A 64 13.03 -17.97 -11.14
C GLN A 64 11.79 -17.32 -11.78
N GLN A 65 10.91 -18.06 -12.46
CA GLN A 65 9.60 -17.53 -12.87
C GLN A 65 8.62 -17.63 -11.69
N PRO A 66 8.18 -16.50 -11.11
CA PRO A 66 7.35 -16.54 -9.92
C PRO A 66 5.88 -16.81 -10.26
N TRP A 67 5.30 -17.75 -9.55
CA TRP A 67 3.85 -17.82 -9.37
C TRP A 67 3.44 -16.86 -8.26
N ILE A 68 2.21 -16.35 -8.34
CA ILE A 68 1.71 -15.35 -7.41
C ILE A 68 0.34 -15.80 -6.90
N TRP A 69 0.21 -15.89 -5.58
CA TRP A 69 -1.10 -15.97 -4.93
C TRP A 69 -1.52 -14.60 -4.42
N PHE A 70 -2.73 -14.18 -4.76
CA PHE A 70 -3.38 -13.01 -4.16
C PHE A 70 -4.43 -13.49 -3.18
N LEU A 71 -4.14 -13.35 -1.88
CA LEU A 71 -4.92 -13.92 -0.79
C LEU A 71 -5.52 -12.83 0.09
N LYS A 72 -6.74 -13.06 0.59
CA LYS A 72 -7.43 -12.18 1.51
C LYS A 72 -8.02 -12.97 2.66
N PHE A 73 -7.59 -12.65 3.88
CA PHE A 73 -8.06 -13.32 5.09
C PHE A 73 -8.68 -12.32 6.06
N GLU A 74 -9.75 -12.73 6.74
CA GLU A 74 -10.35 -11.94 7.82
C GLU A 74 -9.42 -11.95 9.05
N LEU A 75 -9.37 -10.82 9.73
CA LEU A 75 -8.65 -10.64 10.99
C LEU A 75 -9.65 -10.56 12.16
N ASP A 76 -9.22 -11.00 13.32
CA ASP A 76 -9.97 -10.78 14.57
C ASP A 76 -9.76 -9.36 15.12
N GLU A 77 -10.40 -9.03 16.24
CA GLU A 77 -10.30 -7.70 16.90
C GLU A 77 -8.89 -7.38 17.45
N ARG A 78 -8.04 -8.42 17.58
CA ARG A 78 -6.63 -8.30 17.95
C ARG A 78 -5.73 -8.17 16.71
N GLY A 79 -6.28 -8.24 15.50
CA GLY A 79 -5.54 -8.20 14.25
C GLY A 79 -4.85 -9.52 13.89
N LEU A 80 -5.25 -10.65 14.51
CA LEU A 80 -4.70 -11.97 14.24
C LEU A 80 -5.45 -12.65 13.08
N LEU A 81 -4.73 -13.47 12.30
CA LEU A 81 -5.34 -14.32 11.29
C LEU A 81 -6.24 -15.38 11.94
N LYS A 82 -7.41 -15.61 11.36
CA LYS A 82 -8.26 -16.75 11.73
C LYS A 82 -7.63 -18.05 11.23
N GLN A 83 -7.05 -18.84 12.13
CA GLN A 83 -6.34 -20.08 11.80
C GLN A 83 -7.20 -21.09 11.02
N ALA A 84 -8.51 -21.10 11.24
CA ALA A 84 -9.44 -21.92 10.48
C ALA A 84 -9.45 -21.57 8.98
N ASP A 85 -9.36 -20.29 8.63
CA ASP A 85 -9.36 -19.82 7.24
C ASP A 85 -8.06 -20.22 6.53
N ILE A 86 -6.92 -20.10 7.21
CA ILE A 86 -5.63 -20.56 6.70
C ILE A 86 -5.64 -22.07 6.47
N GLY A 87 -6.12 -22.86 7.45
CA GLY A 87 -6.22 -24.31 7.32
C GLY A 87 -7.15 -24.74 6.19
N ASN A 88 -8.26 -24.04 5.97
CA ASN A 88 -9.17 -24.31 4.85
C ASN A 88 -8.53 -23.97 3.50
N PHE A 89 -7.81 -22.86 3.39
CA PHE A 89 -7.06 -22.54 2.18
C PHE A 89 -5.99 -23.61 1.87
N ILE A 90 -5.24 -24.06 2.88
CA ILE A 90 -4.24 -25.12 2.71
C ILE A 90 -4.89 -26.41 2.18
N LYS A 91 -6.08 -26.78 2.67
CA LYS A 91 -6.83 -27.93 2.14
C LYS A 91 -7.18 -27.74 0.67
N TYR A 92 -7.71 -26.57 0.27
CA TYR A 92 -7.99 -26.27 -1.13
C TYR A 92 -6.74 -26.41 -2.02
N VAL A 93 -5.59 -25.92 -1.55
CA VAL A 93 -4.33 -26.04 -2.30
C VAL A 93 -3.92 -27.51 -2.44
N ILE A 94 -3.95 -28.28 -1.35
CA ILE A 94 -3.59 -29.70 -1.36
C ILE A 94 -4.54 -30.53 -2.25
N GLU A 95 -5.83 -30.22 -2.23
CA GLU A 95 -6.82 -30.90 -3.08
C GLU A 95 -6.64 -30.56 -4.57
N ALA A 96 -6.27 -29.32 -4.90
CA ALA A 96 -6.09 -28.88 -6.28
C ALA A 96 -4.73 -29.29 -6.89
N MET A 97 -3.66 -29.29 -6.09
CA MET A 97 -2.27 -29.39 -6.55
C MET A 97 -1.51 -30.59 -5.97
N GLY A 98 -2.09 -31.31 -5.01
CA GLY A 98 -1.35 -32.26 -4.20
C GLY A 98 -0.39 -31.56 -3.22
N THR A 99 0.60 -32.29 -2.73
CA THR A 99 1.55 -31.80 -1.70
C THR A 99 2.83 -31.19 -2.28
N ARG A 100 2.99 -31.12 -3.61
CA ARG A 100 4.21 -30.62 -4.27
C ARG A 100 3.88 -29.47 -5.22
N LEU A 101 4.20 -28.25 -4.78
CA LEU A 101 3.97 -27.02 -5.55
C LEU A 101 5.10 -26.65 -6.53
N ASN A 102 6.13 -27.49 -6.67
CA ASN A 102 7.32 -27.21 -7.49
C ASN A 102 7.21 -27.65 -8.97
N GLN A 103 6.10 -28.27 -9.36
CA GLN A 103 5.84 -28.72 -10.72
C GLN A 103 5.14 -27.63 -11.52
N ASP A 104 5.33 -27.65 -12.85
CA ASP A 104 4.61 -26.76 -13.75
C ASP A 104 3.10 -26.96 -13.59
N MET A 105 2.40 -25.87 -13.26
CA MET A 105 0.96 -25.89 -13.08
C MET A 105 0.25 -25.92 -14.43
N SER A 106 -0.66 -26.88 -14.62
CA SER A 106 -1.58 -26.86 -15.74
C SER A 106 -2.57 -25.69 -15.64
N GLU A 107 -3.14 -25.25 -16.76
CA GLU A 107 -4.20 -24.23 -16.77
C GLU A 107 -5.41 -24.63 -15.89
N GLU A 108 -5.74 -25.92 -15.86
CA GLU A 108 -6.84 -26.46 -15.02
C GLU A 108 -6.52 -26.31 -13.52
N GLN A 109 -5.27 -26.55 -13.12
CA GLN A 109 -4.83 -26.35 -11.74
C GLN A 109 -4.82 -24.87 -11.34
N GLN A 110 -4.40 -23.99 -12.25
CA GLN A 110 -4.46 -22.54 -12.05
C GLN A 110 -5.92 -22.08 -11.86
N GLN A 111 -6.84 -22.58 -12.68
CA GLN A 111 -8.26 -22.23 -12.54
C GLN A 111 -8.86 -22.71 -11.22
N LYS A 112 -8.58 -23.95 -10.80
CA LYS A 112 -9.05 -24.47 -9.50
C LYS A 112 -8.53 -23.65 -8.32
N LEU A 113 -7.26 -23.26 -8.35
CA LEU A 113 -6.68 -22.38 -7.33
C LEU A 113 -7.27 -20.99 -7.34
N SER A 114 -7.61 -20.44 -8.50
CA SER A 114 -8.21 -19.10 -8.61
C SER A 114 -9.66 -19.02 -8.15
N ASN A 115 -10.34 -20.16 -7.96
CA ASN A 115 -11.75 -20.22 -7.62
C ASN A 115 -11.98 -20.71 -6.18
N ASN A 116 -11.50 -19.93 -5.21
CA ASN A 116 -11.74 -20.20 -3.79
C ASN A 116 -12.00 -18.88 -3.02
N PRO A 117 -12.70 -18.93 -1.87
CA PRO A 117 -13.17 -17.72 -1.16
C PRO A 117 -12.05 -16.86 -0.57
N TYR A 118 -10.81 -17.36 -0.53
CA TYR A 118 -9.66 -16.68 0.03
C TYR A 118 -8.84 -15.95 -1.04
N THR A 119 -9.14 -16.13 -2.33
CA THR A 119 -8.46 -15.42 -3.42
C THR A 119 -9.17 -14.12 -3.77
N PHE A 120 -8.41 -13.15 -4.28
CA PHE A 120 -8.98 -11.92 -4.82
C PHE A 120 -8.17 -11.43 -6.02
N LYS A 121 -8.80 -10.62 -6.88
CA LYS A 121 -8.11 -9.93 -7.97
C LYS A 121 -7.80 -8.49 -7.52
N PRO A 122 -6.52 -8.09 -7.41
CA PRO A 122 -6.17 -6.69 -7.17
C PRO A 122 -6.67 -5.79 -8.31
N ALA A 123 -6.83 -4.49 -8.02
CA ALA A 123 -7.07 -3.50 -9.06
C ALA A 123 -5.91 -3.48 -10.07
N GLU A 124 -6.21 -3.15 -11.34
CA GLU A 124 -5.25 -3.27 -12.45
C GLU A 124 -3.99 -2.42 -12.25
N ASP A 125 -4.14 -1.23 -11.68
CA ASP A 125 -3.05 -0.34 -11.31
C ASP A 125 -2.12 -0.97 -10.26
N LYS A 126 -2.67 -1.49 -9.18
CA LYS A 126 -1.93 -2.15 -8.10
C LYS A 126 -1.26 -3.44 -8.60
N MET A 127 -1.93 -4.17 -9.49
CA MET A 127 -1.38 -5.37 -10.12
C MET A 127 -0.18 -5.03 -11.01
N ALA A 128 -0.29 -3.98 -11.84
CA ALA A 128 0.80 -3.51 -12.68
C ALA A 128 2.02 -3.09 -11.86
N VAL A 129 1.82 -2.36 -10.75
CA VAL A 129 2.91 -1.99 -9.83
C VAL A 129 3.53 -3.21 -9.18
N PHE A 130 2.72 -4.14 -8.68
CA PHE A 130 3.20 -5.36 -8.02
C PHE A 130 4.07 -6.20 -8.96
N HIS A 131 3.63 -6.44 -10.19
CA HIS A 131 4.41 -7.18 -11.18
C HIS A 131 5.74 -6.50 -11.49
N SER A 132 5.75 -5.18 -11.65
CA SER A 132 6.98 -4.42 -11.90
C SER A 132 7.97 -4.55 -10.73
N GLN A 133 7.49 -4.48 -9.48
CA GLN A 133 8.31 -4.61 -8.28
C GLN A 133 8.89 -6.02 -8.12
N ILE A 134 8.07 -7.07 -8.29
CA ILE A 134 8.54 -8.46 -8.25
C ILE A 134 9.60 -8.72 -9.32
N ARG A 135 9.35 -8.27 -10.56
CA ARG A 135 10.31 -8.45 -11.65
C ARG A 135 11.62 -7.72 -11.37
N ALA A 136 11.57 -6.50 -10.83
CA ALA A 136 12.77 -5.77 -10.45
C ALA A 136 13.54 -6.47 -9.31
N GLU A 137 12.83 -6.96 -8.29
CA GLU A 137 13.42 -7.66 -7.14
C GLU A 137 14.09 -8.98 -7.51
N LEU A 138 13.47 -9.75 -8.39
CA LEU A 138 14.00 -11.03 -8.88
C LEU A 138 14.99 -10.88 -10.03
N ASN A 139 15.40 -9.64 -10.36
CA ASN A 139 16.27 -9.33 -11.50
C ASN A 139 15.77 -9.91 -12.84
N LEU A 140 14.45 -9.97 -13.01
CA LEU A 140 13.81 -10.40 -14.25
C LEU A 140 13.74 -9.24 -15.25
N PRO A 141 13.68 -9.53 -16.58
CA PRO A 141 13.49 -8.52 -17.60
C PRO A 141 12.28 -7.63 -17.31
N CYS A 142 12.34 -6.36 -17.68
CA CYS A 142 11.19 -5.46 -17.64
C CYS A 142 10.07 -5.91 -18.61
N SER A 143 8.91 -5.25 -18.58
CA SER A 143 7.89 -5.46 -19.62
C SER A 143 8.31 -4.85 -20.95
N GLN A 144 7.63 -5.27 -22.02
CA GLN A 144 7.79 -4.69 -23.36
C GLN A 144 7.49 -3.18 -23.44
N TYR A 145 6.83 -2.61 -22.43
CA TYR A 145 6.44 -1.20 -22.41
C TYR A 145 7.50 -0.28 -21.78
N TYR A 146 8.55 -0.86 -21.18
CA TYR A 146 9.55 -0.11 -20.42
C TYR A 146 10.34 0.87 -21.27
N GLU A 147 10.86 0.43 -22.42
CA GLU A 147 11.71 1.26 -23.28
C GLU A 147 10.96 2.51 -23.77
N HIS A 148 9.70 2.34 -24.22
CA HIS A 148 8.85 3.46 -24.64
C HIS A 148 8.59 4.45 -23.51
N ALA A 149 8.33 3.95 -22.30
CA ALA A 149 8.17 4.81 -21.13
C ALA A 149 9.48 5.55 -20.78
N GLN A 150 10.65 4.92 -20.93
CA GLN A 150 11.94 5.58 -20.69
C GLN A 150 12.18 6.71 -21.68
N GLN A 151 11.86 6.51 -22.96
CA GLN A 151 11.94 7.56 -23.98
C GLN A 151 11.04 8.75 -23.64
N TYR A 152 9.83 8.48 -23.14
CA TYR A 152 8.91 9.53 -22.67
C TYR A 152 9.48 10.31 -21.47
N PHE A 153 9.83 9.64 -20.37
CA PHE A 153 10.29 10.34 -19.15
C PHE A 153 11.69 10.96 -19.28
N SER A 154 12.49 10.55 -20.27
CA SER A 154 13.76 11.22 -20.59
C SER A 154 13.58 12.50 -21.45
N GLY A 155 12.36 12.76 -21.95
CA GLY A 155 12.07 13.89 -22.83
C GLY A 155 12.41 13.64 -24.30
N GLY A 156 12.59 12.37 -24.70
CA GLY A 156 12.79 11.98 -26.10
C GLY A 156 11.49 12.01 -26.93
N LEU A 157 10.33 12.09 -26.26
CA LEU A 157 9.02 12.27 -26.87
C LEU A 157 8.40 13.60 -26.40
N GLU A 158 7.51 14.16 -27.22
CA GLU A 158 6.69 15.30 -26.81
C GLU A 158 5.76 14.89 -25.65
N TRP A 159 5.59 15.79 -24.67
CA TRP A 159 4.82 15.51 -23.45
C TRP A 159 3.34 15.21 -23.73
N ASP A 160 2.78 15.73 -24.83
CA ASP A 160 1.39 15.46 -25.24
C ASP A 160 1.18 14.06 -25.84
N LYS A 161 2.27 13.33 -26.17
CA LYS A 161 2.20 11.96 -26.74
C LYS A 161 2.04 10.86 -25.69
N TRP A 162 1.60 11.21 -24.49
CA TRP A 162 1.44 10.31 -23.34
C TRP A 162 0.44 9.17 -23.57
N HIS A 163 -0.54 9.32 -24.47
CA HIS A 163 -1.55 8.30 -24.80
C HIS A 163 -0.97 6.96 -25.25
N THR A 164 0.27 6.96 -25.74
CA THR A 164 1.00 5.76 -26.18
C THR A 164 1.81 5.10 -25.07
N VAL A 165 1.95 5.77 -23.91
CA VAL A 165 2.74 5.30 -22.77
C VAL A 165 1.86 4.44 -21.88
N GLY A 166 2.01 3.12 -22.00
CA GLY A 166 1.25 2.15 -21.20
C GLY A 166 1.61 2.22 -19.71
N LEU A 167 0.60 2.01 -18.85
CA LEU A 167 0.75 2.03 -17.38
C LEU A 167 1.85 1.09 -16.88
N GLN A 168 1.97 -0.11 -17.45
CA GLN A 168 3.00 -1.08 -17.09
C GLN A 168 4.43 -0.53 -17.30
N GLY A 169 4.64 0.30 -18.34
CA GLY A 169 5.93 0.96 -18.56
C GLY A 169 6.24 2.00 -17.48
N VAL A 170 5.24 2.78 -17.06
CA VAL A 170 5.37 3.74 -15.94
C VAL A 170 5.74 3.00 -14.66
N THR A 171 5.05 1.90 -14.34
CA THR A 171 5.32 1.15 -13.12
C THR A 171 6.67 0.43 -13.15
N ASP A 172 7.13 -0.04 -14.31
CA ASP A 172 8.48 -0.63 -14.47
C ASP A 172 9.60 0.38 -14.16
N ILE A 173 9.42 1.64 -14.56
CA ILE A 173 10.36 2.74 -14.23
C ILE A 173 10.34 3.02 -12.73
N CYS A 174 9.15 3.09 -12.11
CA CYS A 174 9.03 3.28 -10.66
C CYS A 174 9.63 2.11 -9.86
N ALA A 175 9.51 0.88 -10.34
CA ALA A 175 10.16 -0.27 -9.70
C ALA A 175 11.70 -0.23 -9.80
N ARG A 176 12.25 0.58 -10.71
CA ARG A 176 13.68 0.65 -11.04
C ARG A 176 14.23 2.08 -10.94
N LEU A 177 13.75 2.89 -10.00
CA LEU A 177 14.18 4.30 -9.85
C LEU A 177 15.71 4.47 -9.74
N GLY A 178 16.40 3.49 -9.16
CA GLY A 178 17.86 3.49 -8.98
C GLY A 178 18.67 3.02 -10.20
N GLN A 179 18.02 2.60 -11.30
CA GLN A 179 18.68 2.08 -12.51
C GLN A 179 18.49 3.04 -13.69
N GLU A 180 19.38 2.97 -14.69
CA GLU A 180 19.23 3.63 -16.00
C GLU A 180 18.78 5.11 -15.95
N GLN A 181 19.22 5.85 -14.92
CA GLN A 181 18.82 7.24 -14.67
C GLN A 181 17.29 7.47 -14.50
N ASN A 182 16.50 6.43 -14.26
CA ASN A 182 15.03 6.49 -14.15
C ASN A 182 14.57 7.57 -13.16
N GLY A 183 15.09 7.56 -11.92
CA GLY A 183 14.74 8.56 -10.92
C GLY A 183 15.17 9.99 -11.31
N VAL A 184 16.29 10.14 -12.01
CA VAL A 184 16.76 11.45 -12.50
C VAL A 184 15.87 11.97 -13.61
N ASN A 185 15.47 11.11 -14.54
CA ASN A 185 14.60 11.44 -15.66
C ASN A 185 13.20 11.81 -15.17
N ILE A 186 12.61 11.01 -14.28
CA ILE A 186 11.33 11.34 -13.63
C ILE A 186 11.42 12.72 -12.95
N LYS A 187 12.47 12.97 -12.16
CA LYS A 187 12.62 14.26 -11.47
C LYS A 187 12.58 15.44 -12.45
N LYS A 188 13.23 15.31 -13.61
CA LYS A 188 13.25 16.35 -14.65
C LYS A 188 11.90 16.46 -15.38
N ALA A 189 11.23 15.34 -15.62
CA ALA A 189 9.96 15.26 -16.33
C ALA A 189 8.80 15.90 -15.56
N LEU A 190 8.79 15.81 -14.22
CA LEU A 190 7.69 16.27 -13.36
C LEU A 190 7.17 17.70 -13.66
N LYS A 191 8.02 18.61 -14.13
CA LYS A 191 7.62 19.99 -14.46
C LYS A 191 6.89 20.15 -15.81
N TYR A 192 6.85 19.09 -16.62
CA TYR A 192 6.30 19.10 -17.96
C TYR A 192 5.13 18.14 -18.15
N LEU A 193 4.96 17.17 -17.24
CA LEU A 193 3.94 16.14 -17.38
C LEU A 193 2.53 16.76 -17.39
N PRO A 194 1.69 16.41 -18.37
CA PRO A 194 0.25 16.61 -18.28
C PRO A 194 -0.34 15.86 -17.08
N ASN A 195 -1.59 16.18 -16.74
CA ASN A 195 -2.25 15.65 -15.54
C ASN A 195 -2.32 14.12 -15.56
N GLU A 196 -2.75 13.50 -16.65
CA GLU A 196 -2.95 12.05 -16.75
C GLU A 196 -1.67 11.24 -16.48
N PRO A 197 -0.53 11.48 -17.18
CA PRO A 197 0.72 10.79 -16.88
C PRO A 197 1.30 11.19 -15.52
N LEU A 198 1.02 12.40 -15.01
CA LEU A 198 1.41 12.79 -13.65
C LEU A 198 0.68 11.93 -12.60
N TYR A 199 -0.65 11.79 -12.68
CA TYR A 199 -1.42 10.97 -11.75
C TYR A 199 -1.04 9.48 -11.83
N ALA A 200 -0.80 8.96 -13.03
CA ALA A 200 -0.30 7.59 -13.21
C ALA A 200 1.06 7.37 -12.53
N LEU A 201 1.98 8.33 -12.68
CA LEU A 201 3.28 8.31 -12.02
C LEU A 201 3.13 8.38 -10.50
N LEU A 202 2.37 9.34 -9.97
CA LEU A 202 2.16 9.51 -8.52
C LEU A 202 1.51 8.28 -7.89
N GLY A 203 0.53 7.68 -8.58
CA GLY A 203 -0.10 6.42 -8.15
C GLY A 203 0.86 5.24 -8.11
N ALA A 204 1.84 5.17 -9.01
CA ALA A 204 2.90 4.15 -8.95
C ALA A 204 3.92 4.44 -7.82
N LEU A 205 4.26 5.71 -7.61
CA LEU A 205 5.23 6.13 -6.59
C LEU A 205 4.73 5.92 -5.16
N GLU A 206 3.41 5.93 -4.91
CA GLU A 206 2.85 5.68 -3.57
C GLU A 206 3.19 4.28 -3.02
N HIS A 207 3.63 3.36 -3.86
CA HIS A 207 4.02 2.01 -3.50
C HIS A 207 5.54 1.81 -3.46
N THR A 208 6.32 2.86 -3.65
CA THR A 208 7.78 2.80 -3.82
C THR A 208 8.47 3.62 -2.74
N ASP A 209 9.63 3.19 -2.26
CA ASP A 209 10.48 4.02 -1.40
C ASP A 209 11.27 5.00 -2.29
N LEU A 210 11.22 6.29 -1.94
CA LEU A 210 11.66 7.35 -2.84
C LEU A 210 13.14 7.71 -2.63
N PRO A 211 13.94 7.82 -3.72
CA PRO A 211 15.24 8.46 -3.66
C PRO A 211 15.11 9.91 -3.18
N GLN A 212 16.02 10.35 -2.31
CA GLN A 212 15.96 11.67 -1.65
C GLN A 212 15.69 12.82 -2.62
N LYS A 213 16.43 12.92 -3.73
CA LYS A 213 16.29 14.00 -4.71
C LYS A 213 14.94 14.00 -5.45
N LEU A 214 14.29 12.85 -5.57
CA LEU A 214 12.96 12.76 -6.15
C LEU A 214 11.90 13.18 -5.11
N ALA A 215 12.06 12.75 -3.85
CA ALA A 215 11.22 13.20 -2.75
C ALA A 215 11.27 14.72 -2.57
N GLU A 216 12.46 15.34 -2.57
CA GLU A 216 12.64 16.79 -2.53
C GLU A 216 11.85 17.50 -3.64
N ARG A 217 11.87 16.96 -4.86
CA ARG A 217 11.12 17.54 -5.97
C ARG A 217 9.60 17.42 -5.80
N LEU A 218 9.11 16.31 -5.26
CA LEU A 218 7.69 16.15 -4.94
C LEU A 218 7.26 17.07 -3.78
N VAL A 219 8.13 17.25 -2.79
CA VAL A 219 7.95 18.23 -1.69
C VAL A 219 7.81 19.64 -2.24
N GLU A 220 8.67 20.05 -3.19
CA GLU A 220 8.57 21.38 -3.85
C GLU A 220 7.20 21.58 -4.52
N ILE A 221 6.70 20.58 -5.24
CA ILE A 221 5.40 20.66 -5.92
C ILE A 221 4.25 20.67 -4.89
N ALA A 222 4.34 19.87 -3.82
CA ALA A 222 3.38 19.89 -2.73
C ALA A 222 3.34 21.26 -2.04
N GLN A 223 4.51 21.86 -1.77
CA GLN A 223 4.62 23.18 -1.16
C GLN A 223 3.97 24.26 -2.04
N GLN A 224 4.12 24.19 -3.37
CA GLN A 224 3.42 25.09 -4.29
C GLN A 224 1.89 25.00 -4.14
N GLN A 225 1.34 23.80 -3.93
CA GLN A 225 -0.09 23.65 -3.66
C GLN A 225 -0.45 24.22 -2.29
N ILE A 226 0.34 23.94 -1.24
CA ILE A 226 0.10 24.45 0.12
C ILE A 226 0.05 25.99 0.14
N ASP A 227 1.00 26.64 -0.55
CA ASP A 227 1.17 28.10 -0.59
C ASP A 227 0.19 28.79 -1.55
N SER A 228 -0.42 28.05 -2.48
CA SER A 228 -1.39 28.59 -3.44
C SER A 228 -2.64 29.12 -2.74
N ASN A 229 -3.19 30.23 -3.23
CA ASN A 229 -4.52 30.71 -2.79
C ASN A 229 -5.66 29.78 -3.25
N GLU A 230 -5.44 29.04 -4.33
CA GLU A 230 -6.37 28.09 -4.92
C GLU A 230 -5.64 26.74 -5.10
N PRO A 231 -5.49 25.95 -4.02
CA PRO A 231 -4.81 24.66 -4.08
C PRO A 231 -5.64 23.64 -4.86
N ASP A 232 -5.00 22.86 -5.71
CA ASP A 232 -5.60 21.61 -6.21
C ASP A 232 -5.46 20.55 -5.11
N LEU A 233 -6.56 20.32 -4.38
CA LEU A 233 -6.60 19.38 -3.26
C LEU A 233 -6.52 17.91 -3.71
N PHE A 234 -6.91 17.60 -4.95
CA PHE A 234 -6.79 16.25 -5.50
C PHE A 234 -5.33 15.95 -5.88
N LEU A 235 -4.66 16.92 -6.50
CA LEU A 235 -3.23 16.82 -6.79
C LEU A 235 -2.42 16.77 -5.50
N LEU A 236 -2.75 17.62 -4.52
CA LEU A 236 -2.11 17.60 -3.20
C LEU A 236 -2.28 16.22 -2.53
N SER A 237 -3.47 15.62 -2.57
CA SER A 237 -3.70 14.25 -2.08
C SER A 237 -2.82 13.21 -2.81
N ALA A 238 -2.72 13.28 -4.14
CA ALA A 238 -1.87 12.38 -4.92
C ALA A 238 -0.37 12.54 -4.61
N LEU A 239 0.10 13.78 -4.44
CA LEU A 239 1.49 14.09 -4.05
C LEU A 239 1.82 13.54 -2.67
N ILE A 240 0.93 13.74 -1.69
CA ILE A 240 1.08 13.20 -0.33
C ILE A 240 1.16 11.68 -0.36
N ARG A 241 0.27 11.02 -1.09
CA ARG A 241 0.28 9.56 -1.26
C ARG A 241 1.61 9.08 -1.85
N ALA A 242 2.11 9.74 -2.90
CA ALA A 242 3.43 9.45 -3.48
C ALA A 242 4.57 9.65 -2.46
N LEU A 243 4.50 10.71 -1.65
CA LEU A 243 5.48 11.02 -0.60
C LEU A 243 5.47 10.01 0.55
N SER A 244 4.53 9.07 0.63
CA SER A 244 4.53 8.01 1.67
C SER A 244 5.80 7.14 1.68
N GLY A 245 6.58 7.13 0.61
CA GLY A 245 7.90 6.49 0.53
C GLY A 245 9.09 7.41 0.80
N ALA A 246 8.87 8.69 1.11
CA ALA A 246 9.92 9.65 1.37
C ALA A 246 10.54 9.48 2.77
N PRO A 247 11.81 9.88 2.95
CA PRO A 247 12.40 10.03 4.29
C PRO A 247 11.56 10.94 5.18
N LEU A 248 11.32 10.54 6.43
CA LEU A 248 10.48 11.26 7.39
C LEU A 248 10.84 12.76 7.56
N PRO A 249 12.13 13.19 7.59
CA PRO A 249 12.48 14.61 7.67
C PRO A 249 11.98 15.46 6.50
N LEU A 250 11.71 14.87 5.34
CA LEU A 250 11.16 15.56 4.17
C LEU A 250 9.63 15.59 4.19
N SER A 251 8.98 14.53 4.67
CA SER A 251 7.51 14.43 4.63
C SER A 251 6.82 15.02 5.85
N GLN A 252 7.46 14.99 7.03
CA GLN A 252 6.86 15.50 8.27
C GLN A 252 6.44 16.98 8.17
N PRO A 253 7.28 17.91 7.66
CA PRO A 253 6.88 19.31 7.54
C PRO A 253 5.68 19.54 6.61
N ILE A 254 5.49 18.67 5.60
CA ILE A 254 4.35 18.75 4.68
C ILE A 254 3.07 18.39 5.42
N ILE A 255 3.03 17.27 6.13
CA ILE A 255 1.83 16.86 6.87
C ILE A 255 1.48 17.84 7.99
N ASP A 256 2.48 18.39 8.69
CA ASP A 256 2.25 19.38 9.75
C ASP A 256 1.59 20.65 9.18
N GLN A 257 2.05 21.16 8.03
CA GLN A 257 1.44 22.32 7.36
C GLN A 257 0.01 22.05 6.87
N ILE A 258 -0.23 20.87 6.30
CA ILE A 258 -1.57 20.46 5.86
C ILE A 258 -2.53 20.42 7.05
N LEU A 259 -2.12 19.75 8.13
CA LEU A 259 -2.93 19.60 9.33
C LEU A 259 -3.05 20.90 10.12
N ALA A 260 -2.14 21.85 9.98
CA ALA A 260 -2.28 23.21 10.53
C ALA A 260 -3.38 24.03 9.84
N SER A 261 -3.80 23.66 8.62
CA SER A 261 -4.79 24.40 7.84
C SER A 261 -6.05 23.57 7.54
N PRO A 262 -7.24 23.95 8.05
CA PRO A 262 -8.48 23.25 7.69
C PRO A 262 -8.76 23.30 6.18
N ARG A 263 -8.31 24.35 5.49
CA ARG A 263 -8.43 24.49 4.02
C ARG A 263 -7.72 23.37 3.26
N LEU A 264 -6.57 22.93 3.75
CA LEU A 264 -5.75 21.87 3.13
C LEU A 264 -6.16 20.47 3.59
N SER A 265 -6.88 20.38 4.71
CA SER A 265 -7.32 19.13 5.35
C SER A 265 -8.64 18.61 4.77
N HIS A 266 -8.79 18.64 3.45
CA HIS A 266 -9.97 18.10 2.77
C HIS A 266 -10.08 16.58 2.96
N GLN A 267 -11.29 16.03 2.88
CA GLN A 267 -11.55 14.59 3.10
C GLN A 267 -10.65 13.69 2.24
N GLU A 268 -10.43 14.03 0.97
CA GLU A 268 -9.56 13.26 0.06
C GLU A 268 -8.09 13.24 0.50
N VAL A 269 -7.62 14.34 1.09
CA VAL A 269 -6.26 14.42 1.64
C VAL A 269 -6.18 13.54 2.90
N LEU A 270 -7.16 13.64 3.79
CA LEU A 270 -7.19 12.85 5.04
C LEU A 270 -7.32 11.34 4.76
N ILE A 271 -8.12 10.95 3.76
CA ILE A 271 -8.22 9.57 3.29
C ILE A 271 -6.87 9.09 2.73
N GLY A 272 -6.19 9.92 1.92
CA GLY A 272 -4.85 9.63 1.41
C GLY A 272 -3.81 9.41 2.52
N VAL A 273 -3.84 10.26 3.56
CA VAL A 273 -2.97 10.12 4.73
C VAL A 273 -3.27 8.82 5.47
N ALA A 274 -4.52 8.53 5.82
CA ALA A 274 -4.89 7.29 6.52
C ALA A 274 -4.58 6.03 5.69
N GLY A 275 -4.81 6.09 4.38
CA GLY A 275 -4.68 4.95 3.48
C GLY A 275 -3.25 4.65 3.03
N ARG A 276 -2.34 5.64 3.00
CA ARG A 276 -0.97 5.49 2.46
C ARG A 276 0.13 6.03 3.36
N CYS A 277 -0.15 7.06 4.16
CA CYS A 277 0.84 7.78 4.95
C CYS A 277 0.63 7.60 6.46
N TRP A 278 0.01 6.49 6.87
CA TRP A 278 -0.41 6.24 8.25
C TRP A 278 0.75 6.32 9.25
N HIS A 279 1.96 5.95 8.84
CA HIS A 279 3.18 6.02 9.65
C HIS A 279 3.59 7.45 10.05
N TRP A 280 3.06 8.48 9.39
CA TRP A 280 3.23 9.89 9.83
C TRP A 280 2.35 10.22 11.04
N LEU A 281 1.35 9.40 11.35
CA LEU A 281 0.46 9.55 12.51
C LEU A 281 1.01 8.82 13.75
N SER A 282 2.25 8.35 13.72
CA SER A 282 2.88 7.69 14.87
C SER A 282 3.25 8.68 15.98
N ASP A 283 3.33 9.99 15.69
CA ASP A 283 3.41 11.04 16.70
C ASP A 283 2.03 11.37 17.27
N PRO A 284 1.82 11.35 18.61
CA PRO A 284 0.53 11.63 19.21
C PRO A 284 -0.06 13.00 18.88
N LYS A 285 0.77 14.05 18.72
CA LYS A 285 0.25 15.39 18.40
C LYS A 285 -0.22 15.47 16.96
N THR A 286 0.55 14.90 16.03
CA THR A 286 0.12 14.79 14.62
C THR A 286 -1.15 13.96 14.51
N ALA A 287 -1.26 12.85 15.25
CA ALA A 287 -2.45 12.00 15.28
C ALA A 287 -3.69 12.74 15.83
N GLU A 288 -3.55 13.45 16.95
CA GLU A 288 -4.64 14.25 17.53
C GLU A 288 -5.11 15.33 16.55
N GLN A 289 -4.16 16.05 15.93
CA GLN A 289 -4.49 17.06 14.93
C GLN A 289 -5.18 16.46 13.70
N PHE A 290 -4.74 15.29 13.22
CA PHE A 290 -5.40 14.55 12.15
C PHE A 290 -6.86 14.21 12.52
N LEU A 291 -7.10 13.68 13.73
CA LEU A 291 -8.45 13.36 14.19
C LEU A 291 -9.31 14.62 14.33
N LEU A 292 -8.75 15.73 14.80
CA LEU A 292 -9.46 17.01 14.84
C LEU A 292 -9.90 17.45 13.44
N ARG A 293 -9.00 17.39 12.46
CA ARG A 293 -9.33 17.72 11.07
C ARG A 293 -10.40 16.80 10.49
N LEU A 294 -10.32 15.52 10.81
CA LEU A 294 -11.33 14.56 10.40
C LEU A 294 -12.70 14.86 11.03
N ALA A 295 -12.74 15.23 12.31
CA ALA A 295 -13.96 15.64 12.99
C ALA A 295 -14.57 16.92 12.38
N GLN A 296 -13.72 17.87 11.98
CA GLN A 296 -14.13 19.14 11.34
C GLN A 296 -14.74 18.95 9.94
N THR A 297 -14.57 17.80 9.30
CA THR A 297 -15.30 17.48 8.06
C THR A 297 -16.82 17.37 8.28
N GLY A 298 -17.27 17.16 9.52
CA GLY A 298 -18.66 16.90 9.85
C GLY A 298 -19.16 15.51 9.42
N ASN A 299 -18.33 14.69 8.79
CA ASN A 299 -18.68 13.36 8.30
C ASN A 299 -18.37 12.30 9.37
N GLN A 300 -19.33 12.06 10.27
CA GLN A 300 -19.17 11.07 11.34
C GLN A 300 -18.95 9.64 10.82
N ALA A 301 -19.54 9.27 9.68
CA ALA A 301 -19.37 7.95 9.10
C ALA A 301 -17.91 7.75 8.66
N LEU A 302 -17.34 8.73 7.96
CA LEU A 302 -15.92 8.73 7.59
C LEU A 302 -15.00 8.75 8.81
N PHE A 303 -15.31 9.56 9.83
CA PHE A 303 -14.57 9.59 11.08
C PHE A 303 -14.50 8.19 11.72
N ASN A 304 -15.66 7.53 11.85
CA ASN A 304 -15.75 6.20 12.44
C ASN A 304 -14.99 5.15 11.62
N GLN A 305 -15.13 5.19 10.30
CA GLN A 305 -14.46 4.26 9.40
C GLN A 305 -12.94 4.39 9.47
N LEU A 306 -12.40 5.61 9.35
CA LEU A 306 -10.94 5.80 9.40
C LEU A 306 -10.37 5.56 10.79
N PHE A 307 -11.07 5.94 11.87
CA PHE A 307 -10.60 5.64 13.22
C PHE A 307 -10.53 4.12 13.46
N ALA A 308 -11.60 3.39 13.13
CA ALA A 308 -11.66 1.94 13.31
C ALA A 308 -10.63 1.20 12.43
N ASP A 309 -10.35 1.72 11.25
CA ASP A 309 -9.34 1.17 10.35
C ASP A 309 -7.91 1.44 10.85
N LEU A 310 -7.62 2.67 11.29
CA LEU A 310 -6.28 3.05 11.77
C LEU A 310 -5.92 2.41 13.12
N VAL A 311 -6.88 2.26 14.04
CA VAL A 311 -6.62 1.65 15.36
C VAL A 311 -6.27 0.15 15.26
N MET A 312 -6.57 -0.48 14.13
CA MET A 312 -6.17 -1.88 13.86
C MET A 312 -4.69 -1.99 13.52
N LEU A 313 -4.03 -0.93 13.02
CA LEU A 313 -2.60 -0.92 12.76
C LEU A 313 -1.83 -1.06 14.09
N PRO A 314 -0.92 -2.03 14.24
CA PRO A 314 -0.19 -2.24 15.49
C PRO A 314 0.54 -0.99 15.99
N GLU A 315 1.17 -0.23 15.08
CA GLU A 315 1.93 0.98 15.44
C GLU A 315 1.02 2.14 15.89
N LEU A 316 -0.17 2.27 15.31
CA LEU A 316 -1.08 3.38 15.63
C LEU A 316 -2.03 3.06 16.77
N ARG A 317 -2.26 1.77 17.09
CA ARG A 317 -3.15 1.37 18.17
C ARG A 317 -2.74 2.00 19.50
N MET A 318 -1.44 2.01 19.79
CA MET A 318 -0.86 2.59 21.01
C MET A 318 -0.88 4.12 21.02
N VAL A 319 -1.09 4.76 19.86
CA VAL A 319 -1.17 6.22 19.71
C VAL A 319 -2.63 6.68 19.78
N LEU A 320 -3.54 6.01 19.07
CA LEU A 320 -4.92 6.45 18.90
C LEU A 320 -5.85 6.07 20.07
N LEU A 321 -5.64 4.91 20.71
CA LEU A 321 -6.50 4.52 21.84
C LEU A 321 -6.40 5.47 23.04
N PRO A 322 -5.20 5.94 23.46
CA PRO A 322 -5.11 6.94 24.52
C PRO A 322 -5.85 8.24 24.22
N LEU A 323 -5.94 8.64 22.94
CA LEU A 323 -6.64 9.87 22.53
C LEU A 323 -8.14 9.82 22.83
N LEU A 324 -8.75 8.63 22.93
CA LEU A 324 -10.16 8.47 23.35
C LEU A 324 -10.43 9.02 24.77
N HIS A 325 -9.39 9.13 25.60
CA HIS A 325 -9.46 9.55 26.99
C HIS A 325 -8.75 10.90 27.24
N SER A 326 -8.27 11.54 26.18
CA SER A 326 -7.69 12.88 26.26
C SER A 326 -8.76 13.94 26.57
N SER A 327 -8.34 15.18 26.81
CA SER A 327 -9.22 16.35 26.88
C SER A 327 -9.09 17.19 25.60
N PRO A 328 -9.65 16.73 24.46
CA PRO A 328 -9.42 17.37 23.17
C PRO A 328 -10.30 18.61 22.99
N SER A 329 -10.21 19.25 21.81
CA SER A 329 -11.14 20.30 21.41
C SER A 329 -12.60 19.81 21.43
N GLN A 330 -13.55 20.75 21.48
CA GLN A 330 -14.98 20.43 21.55
C GLN A 330 -15.46 19.58 20.35
N GLU A 331 -14.99 19.89 19.14
CA GLU A 331 -15.33 19.18 17.91
C GLU A 331 -14.84 17.73 17.95
N LEU A 332 -13.58 17.53 18.34
CA LEU A 332 -13.01 16.19 18.44
C LEU A 332 -13.67 15.39 19.58
N ALA A 333 -13.90 16.02 20.74
CA ALA A 333 -14.61 15.39 21.85
C ALA A 333 -15.99 14.87 21.41
N LYS A 334 -16.75 15.68 20.66
CA LYS A 334 -18.06 15.29 20.11
C LYS A 334 -17.95 14.08 19.17
N ALA A 335 -16.98 14.10 18.25
CA ALA A 335 -16.77 13.00 17.31
C ALA A 335 -16.38 11.69 18.01
N LEU A 336 -15.52 11.75 19.03
CA LEU A 336 -15.10 10.61 19.85
C LEU A 336 -16.25 10.02 20.68
N ILE A 337 -17.10 10.88 21.27
CA ILE A 337 -18.31 10.43 21.99
C ILE A 337 -19.25 9.69 21.04
N ASN A 338 -19.47 10.22 19.84
CA ASN A 338 -20.33 9.58 18.84
C ASN A 338 -19.75 8.26 18.33
N LEU A 339 -18.43 8.17 18.15
CA LEU A 339 -17.72 6.93 17.86
C LEU A 339 -17.99 5.87 18.94
N GLN A 340 -17.83 6.23 20.22
CA GLN A 340 -18.06 5.32 21.34
C GLN A 340 -19.52 4.85 21.45
N LYS A 341 -20.48 5.72 21.10
CA LYS A 341 -21.90 5.34 21.04
C LYS A 341 -22.15 4.34 19.91
N ALA A 342 -21.58 4.58 18.73
CA ALA A 342 -21.73 3.70 17.57
C ALA A 342 -21.10 2.31 17.79
N ALA A 343 -20.02 2.21 18.56
CA ALA A 343 -19.39 0.93 18.89
C ALA A 343 -20.17 0.08 19.91
N LYS A 344 -21.15 0.68 20.61
CA LYS A 344 -22.01 -0.01 21.60
C LYS A 344 -23.39 -0.40 21.05
N ALA A 345 -23.76 0.14 19.89
CA ALA A 345 -24.97 -0.18 19.15
C ALA A 345 -24.69 -1.36 18.21
#